data_AF-A0A969ETH8-F1
#
_entry.id   AF-A0A969ETH8-F1
#
_cell.length_a   1.000
_cell.length_b   1.000
_cell.length_c   1.000
_cell.angle_alpha   90.00
_cell.angle_beta   90.00
_cell.angle_gamma   90.00
#
_symmetry.space_group_name_H-M   'P 1'
#
loop_
_entity.id
_entity.type
_entity.pdbx_description
1 polymer ?
#
loop_
_entity_poly.entity_id
_entity_poly.type
_entity_poly.pdbx_seq_one_letter_code
_entity_poly.pdbx_strand_id
1 'polypeptide(L)'
;MADFAQNLITLRKARKLTQLELAHLLDIQPRMLGRWEQGVVKPQFDHMVQLAQVLEVSLDCLVYGTDSPQPTAFEINNKRLQELCKQVDQLPSDDQAVVCHFLDMAIRQDQFRRLAARPAA
;
A
#
# COMPACT_ATOMS: atom_id res chain seq x y z
N MET A 1 -4.00 -18.90 -9.47
CA MET A 1 -4.80 -17.68 -9.72
C MET A 1 -5.36 -17.25 -8.38
N ALA A 2 -5.15 -16.00 -7.97
CA ALA A 2 -5.62 -15.50 -6.68
C ALA A 2 -7.15 -15.43 -6.67
N ASP A 3 -7.77 -15.95 -5.60
CA ASP A 3 -9.22 -15.91 -5.41
C ASP A 3 -9.58 -14.75 -4.49
N PHE A 4 -10.18 -13.71 -5.07
CA PHE A 4 -10.65 -12.52 -4.36
C PHE A 4 -11.58 -12.87 -3.19
N ALA A 5 -12.48 -13.83 -3.37
CA ALA A 5 -13.44 -14.20 -2.35
C ALA A 5 -12.73 -14.77 -1.11
N GLN A 6 -11.76 -15.65 -1.34
CA GLN A 6 -10.92 -16.23 -0.30
C GLN A 6 -10.02 -15.18 0.37
N ASN A 7 -9.47 -14.24 -0.39
CA ASN A 7 -8.67 -13.14 0.15
C ASN A 7 -9.51 -12.24 1.07
N LEU A 8 -10.71 -11.87 0.64
CA LEU A 8 -11.63 -11.06 1.44
C LEU A 8 -12.00 -11.74 2.76
N ILE A 9 -12.32 -13.05 2.73
CA ILE A 9 -12.58 -13.84 3.94
C ILE A 9 -11.38 -13.78 4.90
N THR A 10 -10.18 -13.95 4.35
CA THR A 10 -8.93 -13.99 5.10
C THR A 10 -8.65 -12.65 5.78
N LEU A 11 -8.75 -11.55 5.04
CA LEU A 11 -8.53 -10.20 5.53
C LEU A 11 -9.58 -9.79 6.58
N ARG A 12 -10.86 -10.10 6.35
CA ARG A 12 -11.93 -9.85 7.34
C ARG A 12 -11.65 -10.59 8.65
N LYS A 13 -11.28 -11.88 8.57
CA LYS A 13 -10.97 -12.69 9.75
C LYS A 13 -9.71 -12.20 10.47
N ALA A 14 -8.69 -11.71 9.75
CA ALA A 14 -7.51 -11.09 10.36
C ALA A 14 -7.87 -9.86 11.19
N ARG A 15 -8.88 -9.09 10.75
CA ARG A 15 -9.49 -7.98 11.51
C ARG A 15 -10.48 -8.41 12.60
N LYS A 16 -10.69 -9.71 12.79
CA LYS A 16 -11.67 -10.29 13.73
C LYS A 16 -13.10 -9.79 13.53
N LEU A 17 -13.45 -9.40 12.31
CA LEU A 17 -14.79 -8.92 11.97
C LEU A 17 -15.69 -10.08 11.53
N THR A 18 -16.95 -10.05 11.92
CA THR A 18 -18.02 -10.87 11.35
C THR A 18 -18.48 -10.32 10.00
N GLN A 19 -19.21 -11.12 9.21
CA GLN A 19 -19.82 -10.62 7.97
C GLN A 19 -20.80 -9.47 8.23
N LEU A 20 -21.54 -9.52 9.34
CA LEU A 20 -22.48 -8.48 9.72
C LEU A 20 -21.76 -7.15 10.02
N GLU A 21 -20.68 -7.22 10.82
CA GLU A 21 -19.91 -6.04 11.19
C GLU A 21 -19.22 -5.39 9.99
N LEU A 22 -18.59 -6.19 9.12
CA LEU A 22 -17.95 -5.63 7.92
C LEU A 22 -18.99 -5.03 6.97
N ALA A 23 -20.15 -5.67 6.80
CA ALA A 23 -21.22 -5.12 5.98
C ALA A 23 -21.75 -3.79 6.54
N HIS A 24 -21.87 -3.67 7.86
CA HIS A 24 -22.26 -2.44 8.54
C HIS A 24 -21.21 -1.32 8.35
N LEU A 25 -19.91 -1.64 8.43
CA LEU A 25 -18.83 -0.68 8.19
C LEU A 25 -18.77 -0.17 6.75
N LEU A 26 -19.24 -0.98 5.80
CA LEU A 26 -19.30 -0.65 4.37
C LEU A 26 -20.64 -0.02 3.96
N ASP A 27 -21.59 0.11 4.88
CA ASP A 27 -22.98 0.53 4.61
C ASP A 27 -23.67 -0.30 3.50
N ILE A 28 -23.49 -1.62 3.56
CA ILE A 28 -24.11 -2.58 2.63
C ILE A 28 -24.95 -3.63 3.35
N GLN A 29 -25.81 -4.31 2.60
CA GLN A 29 -26.55 -5.45 3.13
C GLN A 29 -25.60 -6.64 3.42
N PRO A 30 -25.72 -7.34 4.58
CA PRO A 30 -24.89 -8.51 4.91
C PRO A 30 -24.95 -9.62 3.85
N ARG A 31 -26.10 -9.77 3.18
CA ARG A 31 -26.29 -10.70 2.07
C ARG A 31 -25.37 -10.38 0.89
N MET A 32 -25.07 -9.10 0.65
CA MET A 32 -24.17 -8.67 -0.41
C MET A 32 -22.74 -9.09 -0.10
N LEU A 33 -22.27 -8.84 1.12
CA LEU A 33 -20.95 -9.29 1.57
C LEU A 33 -20.82 -10.82 1.46
N GLY A 34 -21.85 -11.57 1.87
CA GLY A 34 -21.86 -13.03 1.73
C GLY A 34 -21.72 -13.49 0.28
N ARG A 35 -22.34 -12.81 -0.68
CA ARG A 35 -22.17 -13.11 -2.12
C ARG A 35 -20.77 -12.79 -2.65
N TRP A 36 -20.11 -11.77 -2.10
CA TRP A 36 -18.71 -11.47 -2.42
C TRP A 36 -17.77 -12.56 -1.89
N GLU A 37 -17.96 -12.97 -0.63
CA GLU A 37 -17.17 -14.05 -0.01
C GLU A 37 -17.45 -15.44 -0.60
N GLN A 38 -18.58 -15.65 -1.28
CA GLN A 38 -18.88 -16.87 -2.03
C GLN A 38 -18.39 -16.81 -3.49
N GLY A 39 -17.86 -15.68 -3.95
CA GLY A 39 -17.44 -15.48 -5.34
C GLY A 39 -18.60 -15.40 -6.35
N VAL A 40 -19.86 -15.29 -5.89
CA VAL A 40 -21.05 -15.23 -6.76
C VAL A 40 -21.12 -13.91 -7.51
N VAL A 41 -20.74 -12.82 -6.84
CA VAL A 41 -20.71 -11.47 -7.40
C VAL A 41 -19.40 -10.80 -6.96
N LYS A 42 -18.79 -10.00 -7.84
CA LYS A 42 -17.63 -9.19 -7.48
C LYS A 42 -18.07 -7.78 -7.04
N PRO A 43 -17.43 -7.19 -6.03
CA PRO A 43 -17.66 -5.79 -5.67
C PRO A 43 -17.29 -4.86 -6.83
N GLN A 44 -17.98 -3.72 -6.88
CA GLN A 44 -17.59 -2.62 -7.77
C GLN A 44 -16.35 -1.91 -7.22
N PHE A 45 -15.69 -1.13 -8.07
CA PHE A 45 -14.44 -0.44 -7.73
C PHE A 45 -14.55 0.40 -6.44
N ASP A 46 -15.63 1.19 -6.28
CA ASP A 46 -15.83 2.00 -5.08
C ASP A 46 -15.88 1.16 -3.80
N HIS A 47 -16.58 0.02 -3.84
CA HIS A 47 -16.61 -0.93 -2.72
C HIS A 47 -15.26 -1.59 -2.48
N MET A 48 -14.43 -1.80 -3.52
CA MET A 48 -13.06 -2.30 -3.34
C MET A 48 -12.19 -1.28 -2.61
N VAL A 49 -12.33 0.00 -2.92
CA VAL A 49 -11.62 1.09 -2.22
C VAL A 49 -12.08 1.19 -0.76
N GLN A 50 -13.38 1.14 -0.52
CA GLN A 50 -13.92 1.12 0.85
C GLN A 50 -13.46 -0.10 1.64
N LEU A 51 -13.44 -1.29 1.02
CA LEU A 51 -12.89 -2.50 1.63
C LEU A 51 -11.43 -2.33 2.03
N ALA A 52 -10.62 -1.74 1.16
CA ALA A 52 -9.21 -1.48 1.42
C ALA A 52 -9.03 -0.54 2.63
N GLN A 53 -9.86 0.50 2.72
CA GLN A 53 -9.84 1.46 3.83
C GLN A 53 -10.29 0.81 5.14
N VAL A 54 -11.43 0.12 5.16
CA VAL A 54 -12.00 -0.49 6.38
C VAL A 54 -11.14 -1.63 6.91
N LEU A 55 -10.52 -2.40 6.02
CA LEU A 55 -9.61 -3.48 6.38
C LEU A 55 -8.15 -2.99 6.54
N GLU A 56 -7.92 -1.68 6.39
CA GLU A 56 -6.63 -0.97 6.28
C GLU A 56 -5.54 -1.83 5.60
N VAL A 57 -5.79 -2.16 4.33
CA VAL A 57 -4.87 -2.86 3.44
C VAL A 57 -4.81 -2.17 2.09
N SER A 58 -3.82 -2.49 1.26
CA SER A 58 -3.80 -2.05 -0.14
C SER A 58 -4.84 -2.81 -0.98
N LEU A 59 -5.20 -2.22 -2.13
CA LEU A 59 -6.01 -2.91 -3.14
C LEU A 59 -5.31 -4.18 -3.66
N ASP A 60 -3.98 -4.16 -3.77
CA ASP A 60 -3.17 -5.32 -4.15
C ASP A 60 -3.35 -6.49 -3.17
N CYS A 61 -3.39 -6.22 -1.86
CA CYS A 61 -3.66 -7.25 -0.85
C CYS A 61 -5.06 -7.86 -0.99
N LEU A 62 -6.07 -7.07 -1.38
CA LEU A 62 -7.42 -7.59 -1.63
C LEU A 62 -7.48 -8.50 -2.87
N VAL A 63 -6.76 -8.13 -3.93
CA VAL A 63 -6.82 -8.82 -5.23
C VAL A 63 -5.90 -10.03 -5.28
N TYR A 64 -4.66 -9.88 -4.80
CA TYR A 64 -3.61 -10.89 -4.87
C TYR A 64 -3.42 -11.68 -3.57
N GLY A 65 -4.02 -11.23 -2.47
CA GLY A 65 -3.89 -11.88 -1.15
C GLY A 65 -2.58 -11.52 -0.47
N THR A 66 -2.15 -12.34 0.50
CA THR A 66 -0.84 -12.18 1.18
C THR A 66 0.35 -12.42 0.26
N ASP A 67 0.12 -13.02 -0.92
CA ASP A 67 1.07 -13.16 -2.01
C ASP A 67 1.08 -11.92 -2.93
N SER A 68 0.40 -10.83 -2.55
CA SER A 68 0.58 -9.56 -3.23
C SER A 68 2.08 -9.29 -3.29
N PRO A 69 2.63 -8.86 -4.44
CA PRO A 69 3.84 -8.08 -4.38
C PRO A 69 3.46 -6.92 -3.49
N GLN A 70 3.85 -6.97 -2.21
CA GLN A 70 3.90 -5.76 -1.43
C GLN A 70 4.64 -4.76 -2.34
N PRO A 71 4.26 -3.47 -2.36
CA PRO A 71 5.29 -2.49 -2.65
C PRO A 71 6.35 -2.86 -1.63
N THR A 72 7.40 -3.56 -2.09
CA THR A 72 8.47 -4.09 -1.28
C THR A 72 8.77 -2.98 -0.34
N ALA A 73 8.69 -3.23 0.97
CA ALA A 73 9.19 -2.30 1.96
C ALA A 73 10.44 -1.70 1.33
N PHE A 74 10.40 -0.39 1.04
CA PHE A 74 11.54 0.31 0.49
C PHE A 74 12.54 0.31 1.64
N GLU A 75 13.20 -0.83 1.83
CA GLU A 75 14.14 -1.03 2.90
C GLU A 75 15.37 -0.29 2.45
N ILE A 76 15.49 0.93 2.97
CA ILE A 76 16.69 1.72 2.81
C ILE A 76 17.82 0.90 3.44
N ASN A 77 18.63 0.19 2.66
CA ASN A 77 19.67 -0.71 3.20
C ASN A 77 20.68 0.02 4.11
N ASN A 78 20.85 1.32 3.90
CA ASN A 78 21.72 2.15 4.71
C ASN A 78 21.05 2.50 6.05
N LYS A 79 21.52 1.88 7.13
CA LYS A 79 21.03 2.11 8.51
C LYS A 79 21.02 3.58 8.93
N ARG A 80 22.01 4.37 8.49
CA ARG A 80 22.07 5.80 8.81
C ARG A 80 20.99 6.58 8.07
N LEU A 81 20.76 6.27 6.80
CA LEU A 81 19.72 6.91 6.01
C LEU A 81 18.32 6.54 6.52
N GLN A 82 18.11 5.30 6.97
CA GLN A 82 16.88 4.91 7.68
C GLN A 82 16.63 5.79 8.91
N GLU A 83 17.64 5.94 9.75
CA GLU A 83 17.52 6.73 10.98
C GLU A 83 17.27 8.22 10.69
N LEU A 84 17.94 8.77 9.67
CA LEU A 84 17.70 10.14 9.23
C LEU A 84 16.27 10.32 8.70
N CYS A 85 15.76 9.40 7.88
CA CYS A 85 14.38 9.48 7.39
C CYS A 85 13.36 9.46 8.55
N LYS A 86 13.59 8.66 9.60
CA LYS A 86 12.74 8.65 10.79
C LYS A 86 12.76 9.99 11.54
N GLN A 87 13.91 10.64 11.63
CA GLN A 87 14.03 11.94 12.29
C GLN A 87 13.37 13.04 11.47
N VAL A 88 13.53 13.01 10.14
CA VAL A 88 12.92 13.98 9.22
C VAL A 88 11.40 13.93 9.30
N ASP A 89 10.82 12.75 9.43
CA ASP A 89 9.37 12.55 9.56
C ASP A 89 8.77 13.23 10.81
N GLN A 90 9.60 13.51 11.83
CA GLN A 90 9.19 14.21 13.06
C GLN A 90 9.33 15.74 12.98
N LEU A 91 9.93 16.27 11.91
CA LEU A 91 10.12 17.71 11.72
C LEU A 91 8.85 18.39 11.18
N PRO A 92 8.73 19.72 11.33
CA PRO A 92 7.70 20.50 10.65
C PRO A 92 7.73 20.34 9.12
N SER A 93 6.58 20.51 8.45
CA SER A 93 6.46 20.30 6.99
C SER A 93 7.44 21.14 6.16
N ASP A 94 7.74 22.36 6.62
CA ASP A 94 8.66 23.26 5.93
C ASP A 94 10.09 22.72 5.95
N ASP A 95 10.52 22.16 7.08
CA ASP A 95 11.84 21.54 7.23
C ASP A 95 11.92 20.22 6.45
N GLN A 96 10.83 19.44 6.42
CA GLN A 96 10.74 18.23 5.59
C GLN A 96 10.92 18.56 4.10
N ALA A 97 10.27 19.62 3.61
CA ALA A 97 10.36 20.04 2.21
C ALA A 97 11.80 20.41 1.81
N VAL A 98 12.54 21.08 2.71
CA VAL A 98 13.95 21.40 2.52
C VAL A 98 14.79 20.13 2.39
N VAL A 99 14.57 19.12 3.25
CA VAL A 99 15.29 17.85 3.19
C VAL A 99 15.00 17.09 1.89
N CYS A 100 13.73 17.01 1.48
CA CYS A 100 13.35 16.41 0.20
C CYS A 100 14.07 17.09 -0.98
N HIS A 101 14.15 18.42 -0.97
CA HIS A 101 14.86 19.16 -2.00
C HIS A 101 16.35 18.79 -2.09
N PHE A 102 17.04 18.66 -0.96
CA PHE A 102 18.44 18.23 -0.94
C PHE A 102 18.63 16.79 -1.45
N LEU A 103 17.72 15.88 -1.11
CA LEU A 103 17.75 14.50 -1.62
C LEU A 103 17.56 14.48 -3.14
N ASP A 104 16.61 15.25 -3.66
CA ASP A 104 16.40 15.41 -5.11
C ASP A 104 17.65 15.96 -5.81
N MET A 105 18.30 16.98 -5.24
CA MET A 105 19.54 17.52 -5.78
C MET A 105 20.64 16.46 -5.82
N ALA A 106 20.82 15.70 -4.74
CA ALA A 106 21.84 14.66 -4.67
C ALA A 106 21.60 13.54 -5.70
N ILE A 107 20.35 13.11 -5.88
CA ILE A 107 19.97 12.09 -6.87
C ILE A 107 20.24 12.60 -8.29
N ARG A 108 19.84 13.84 -8.61
CA ARG A 108 20.10 14.46 -9.91
C ARG A 108 21.60 14.58 -10.18
N GLN A 109 22.39 14.95 -9.17
CA GLN A 109 23.84 15.06 -9.31
C GLN A 109 24.49 13.70 -9.62
N ASP A 110 24.08 12.61 -8.97
CA ASP A 110 24.57 11.27 -9.27
C ASP A 110 24.19 10.82 -10.70
N GLN A 111 22.94 11.05 -11.10
CA GLN A 111 22.48 10.76 -12.46
C GLN A 111 23.29 11.52 -13.52
N PHE A 112 23.56 12.81 -13.27
CA PHE A 112 24.37 13.64 -14.16
C PHE A 112 25.81 13.14 -14.25
N ARG A 113 26.41 12.74 -13.11
CA ARG A 113 27.76 12.18 -13.06
C ARG A 113 27.87 10.87 -13.84
N ARG A 114 26.87 9.99 -13.74
CA ARG A 114 26.81 8.73 -14.49
C ARG A 114 26.67 8.94 -15.99
N LEU A 115 25.91 9.95 -16.42
CA LEU A 115 25.78 10.33 -17.83
C LEU A 115 27.09 10.89 -18.40
N ALA A 116 27.81 11.72 -17.64
CA ALA A 116 29.10 12.27 -18.06
C ALA A 116 30.23 11.22 -18.09
N ALA A 117 30.11 10.12 -17.34
CA ALA A 117 31.10 9.04 -17.27
C ALA A 117 30.91 7.93 -18.32
N ARG A 118 29.90 8.03 -19.19
CA ARG A 118 29.67 7.07 -20.28
C ARG A 118 30.72 7.33 -21.38
N PRO A 119 31.62 6.39 -21.72
CA PRO A 119 32.55 6.59 -22.81
C PRO A 119 31.75 6.71 -24.11
N ALA A 120 32.05 7.74 -24.91
CA ALA A 120 31.52 7.90 -26.25
C ALA A 120 31.93 6.67 -27.07
N ALA A 121 30.96 5.82 -27.37
CA ALA A 121 31.11 4.73 -28.33
C ALA A 121 30.96 5.27 -29.75
#